data_AF-A0A061B5S4-F1
#
_entry.id   AF-A0A061B5S4-F1
#
_cell.length_a   1.000
_cell.length_b   1.000
_cell.length_c   1.000
_cell.angle_alpha   90.00
_cell.angle_beta   90.00
_cell.angle_gamma   90.00
#
_symmetry.space_group_name_H-M   'P 1'
#
loop_
_entity.id
_entity.type
_entity.pdbx_description
1 polymer ?
#
loop_
_entity_poly.entity_id
_entity_poly.type
_entity_poly.pdbx_seq_one_letter_code
_entity_poly.pdbx_strand_id
1 'polypeptide(L)'
;MSPLPILVVNPNTTKSMTDGLEAALGPIVATGQLPPPTFFTAPTGIASINNSEDCHASATAVLPHLLNSPSSSSSSSFDESLASSYSAILIACYSVHPLVPLLSARLAPLPVLGIFEASILASLALLRAPGEKFGIVTTGAVWESILSDGVTDFLGIEVGQKSSKFAGVQTTGLNAVELHSTPETEVTRRLKDAVKRLIRQAQEDGGRLRAVCLGCAGMVGFDEAVRAGCVEELGEAEGRRVEIVDGVKAGYVLLEGMVRARA
;
A
#
# COMPACT_ATOMS: atom_id res chain seq x y z
N MET A 1 10.88 20.08 17.94
CA MET A 1 11.00 18.82 18.71
C MET A 1 11.71 17.81 17.82
N SER A 2 12.55 16.93 18.36
CA SER A 2 13.08 15.82 17.57
C SER A 2 11.93 14.95 17.06
N PRO A 3 11.97 14.48 15.81
CA PRO A 3 10.89 13.65 15.29
C PRO A 3 10.85 12.30 16.01
N LEU A 4 9.63 11.85 16.30
CA LEU A 4 9.28 10.57 16.89
C LEU A 4 9.18 9.47 15.81
N PRO A 5 9.15 8.18 16.18
CA PRO A 5 8.94 7.09 15.23
C PRO A 5 7.69 7.26 14.35
N ILE A 6 7.70 6.62 13.19
CA ILE A 6 6.48 6.36 12.40
C ILE A 6 5.83 5.09 12.94
N LEU A 7 4.51 5.11 13.16
CA LEU A 7 3.74 3.91 13.49
C LEU A 7 3.31 3.21 12.20
N VAL A 8 3.75 1.97 12.00
CA VAL A 8 3.32 1.10 10.90
C VAL A 8 2.25 0.15 11.42
N VAL A 9 1.01 0.34 10.98
CA VAL A 9 -0.16 -0.40 11.43
C VAL A 9 -0.48 -1.49 10.42
N ASN A 10 -0.29 -2.75 10.79
CA ASN A 10 -0.97 -3.87 10.17
C ASN A 10 -2.38 -4.00 10.80
N PRO A 11 -3.47 -3.70 10.06
CA PRO A 11 -4.82 -3.73 10.62
C PRO A 11 -5.42 -5.15 10.68
N ASN A 12 -4.67 -6.19 10.31
CA ASN A 12 -5.07 -7.58 10.51
C ASN A 12 -4.31 -8.24 11.68
N THR A 13 -4.80 -9.39 12.16
CA THR A 13 -4.26 -10.08 13.34
C THR A 13 -3.07 -11.00 13.04
N THR A 14 -2.62 -11.08 11.79
CA THR A 14 -1.57 -12.00 11.36
C THR A 14 -0.18 -11.40 11.61
N LYS A 15 0.48 -11.82 12.70
CA LYS A 15 1.82 -11.33 13.09
C LYS A 15 2.90 -11.53 12.03
N SER A 16 2.88 -12.63 11.30
CA SER A 16 3.86 -12.90 10.24
C SER A 16 3.79 -11.88 9.08
N MET A 17 2.62 -11.27 8.82
CA MET A 17 2.52 -10.17 7.86
C MET A 17 3.25 -8.93 8.38
N THR A 18 3.12 -8.63 9.67
CA THR A 18 3.85 -7.54 10.32
C THR A 18 5.37 -7.78 10.27
N ASP A 19 5.81 -9.01 10.50
CA ASP A 19 7.23 -9.39 10.39
C ASP A 19 7.76 -9.17 8.95
N GLY A 20 6.92 -9.47 7.95
CA GLY A 20 7.22 -9.18 6.55
C GLY A 20 7.38 -7.68 6.27
N LEU A 21 6.54 -6.82 6.86
CA LEU A 21 6.66 -5.36 6.75
C LEU A 21 7.97 -4.85 7.38
N GLU A 22 8.34 -5.38 8.53
CA GLU A 22 9.59 -5.04 9.22
C GLU A 22 10.81 -5.40 8.37
N ALA A 23 10.83 -6.62 7.82
CA ALA A 23 11.87 -7.05 6.89
C ALA A 23 11.92 -6.17 5.62
N ALA A 24 10.77 -5.80 5.07
CA ALA A 24 10.66 -4.95 3.88
C ALA A 24 11.29 -3.56 4.09
N LEU A 25 11.07 -2.98 5.27
CA LEU A 25 11.52 -1.64 5.61
C LEU A 25 12.93 -1.59 6.16
N GLY A 26 13.48 -2.70 6.67
CA GLY A 26 14.82 -2.77 7.26
C GLY A 26 15.91 -2.01 6.50
N PRO A 27 16.10 -2.24 5.18
CA PRO A 27 17.11 -1.53 4.40
C PRO A 27 16.90 -0.01 4.32
N ILE A 28 15.63 0.44 4.26
CA ILE A 28 15.29 1.87 4.19
C ILE A 28 15.54 2.52 5.54
N VAL A 29 15.02 1.90 6.62
CA VAL A 29 15.15 2.37 8.00
C VAL A 29 16.61 2.48 8.42
N ALA A 30 17.47 1.53 8.02
CA ALA A 30 18.89 1.54 8.34
C ALA A 30 19.65 2.77 7.80
N THR A 31 19.10 3.43 6.78
CA THR A 31 19.67 4.65 6.17
C THR A 31 18.81 5.90 6.43
N GLY A 32 17.71 5.76 7.17
CA GLY A 32 16.75 6.81 7.47
C GLY A 32 17.26 7.82 8.51
N GLN A 33 16.56 8.95 8.61
CA GLN A 33 16.89 10.02 9.57
C GLN A 33 15.97 10.04 10.79
N LEU A 34 14.88 9.26 10.75
CA LEU A 34 13.94 9.11 11.85
C LEU A 34 14.33 7.96 12.78
N PRO A 35 13.84 7.96 14.04
CA PRO A 35 13.89 6.78 14.87
C PRO A 35 13.26 5.56 14.17
N PRO A 36 13.71 4.33 14.48
CA PRO A 36 13.12 3.12 13.91
C PRO A 36 11.59 3.09 14.09
N PRO A 37 10.83 2.66 13.07
CA PRO A 37 9.37 2.60 13.16
C PRO A 37 8.91 1.66 14.27
N THR A 38 7.75 1.95 14.82
CA THR A 38 7.03 0.99 15.67
C THR A 38 6.05 0.21 14.82
N PHE A 39 6.06 -1.10 14.94
CA PHE A 39 5.13 -1.97 14.23
C PHE A 39 3.97 -2.39 15.13
N PHE A 40 2.76 -2.31 14.61
CA PHE A 40 1.54 -2.72 15.29
C PHE A 40 0.86 -3.84 14.49
N THR A 41 0.47 -4.90 15.19
CA THR A 41 -0.43 -5.94 14.68
C THR A 41 -1.75 -5.81 15.42
N ALA A 42 -2.89 -5.91 14.71
CA ALA A 42 -4.18 -5.89 15.37
C ALA A 42 -4.26 -7.01 16.44
N PRO A 43 -4.59 -6.69 17.70
CA PRO A 43 -4.68 -7.70 18.75
C PRO A 43 -5.92 -8.59 18.62
N THR A 44 -6.97 -8.06 17.98
CA THR A 44 -8.27 -8.73 17.76
C THR A 44 -8.82 -8.33 16.40
N GLY A 45 -9.70 -9.15 15.82
CA GLY A 45 -10.38 -8.85 14.55
C GLY A 45 -10.05 -9.89 13.48
N ILE A 46 -9.83 -9.41 12.27
CA ILE A 46 -9.72 -10.23 11.06
C ILE A 46 -8.27 -10.64 10.81
N ALA A 47 -8.03 -11.92 10.53
CA ALA A 47 -6.69 -12.45 10.25
C ALA A 47 -6.16 -12.02 8.87
N SER A 48 -7.02 -11.93 7.87
CA SER A 48 -6.68 -11.51 6.52
C SER A 48 -7.83 -10.71 5.91
N ILE A 49 -7.55 -9.51 5.43
CA ILE A 49 -8.54 -8.60 4.84
C ILE A 49 -8.62 -8.89 3.34
N ASN A 50 -9.77 -9.35 2.87
CA ASN A 50 -9.95 -9.85 1.50
C ASN A 50 -11.02 -9.11 0.70
N ASN A 51 -11.74 -8.16 1.31
CA ASN A 51 -12.78 -7.36 0.66
C ASN A 51 -13.07 -6.08 1.47
N SER A 52 -14.02 -5.26 1.00
CA SER A 52 -14.40 -4.00 1.65
C SER A 52 -15.08 -4.20 3.02
N GLU A 53 -15.89 -5.25 3.20
CA GLU A 53 -16.52 -5.57 4.49
C GLU A 53 -15.45 -5.86 5.55
N ASP A 54 -14.43 -6.64 5.18
CA ASP A 54 -13.28 -6.93 6.03
C ASP A 54 -12.53 -5.64 6.40
N CYS A 55 -12.35 -4.70 5.48
CA CYS A 55 -11.72 -3.41 5.79
C CYS A 55 -12.49 -2.63 6.87
N HIS A 56 -13.83 -2.60 6.78
CA HIS A 56 -14.68 -1.91 7.75
C HIS A 56 -14.71 -2.61 9.11
N ALA A 57 -14.81 -3.93 9.11
CA ALA A 57 -14.79 -4.74 10.33
C ALA A 57 -13.43 -4.66 11.03
N SER A 58 -12.32 -4.71 10.27
CA SER A 58 -10.97 -4.48 10.77
C SER A 58 -10.83 -3.07 11.38
N ALA A 59 -11.25 -2.03 10.66
CA ALA A 59 -11.18 -0.66 11.17
C ALA A 59 -11.97 -0.49 12.48
N THR A 60 -13.16 -1.08 12.57
CA THR A 60 -14.00 -1.06 13.78
C THR A 60 -13.31 -1.74 14.96
N ALA A 61 -12.68 -2.89 14.73
CA ALA A 61 -11.96 -3.63 15.76
C ALA A 61 -10.66 -2.94 16.21
N VAL A 62 -9.92 -2.34 15.27
CA VAL A 62 -8.57 -1.82 15.50
C VAL A 62 -8.55 -0.39 16.03
N LEU A 63 -9.49 0.46 15.60
CA LEU A 63 -9.50 1.88 15.96
C LEU A 63 -9.45 2.14 17.47
N PRO A 64 -10.23 1.43 18.33
CA PRO A 64 -10.14 1.62 19.77
C PRO A 64 -8.77 1.25 20.34
N HIS A 65 -8.10 0.22 19.82
CA HIS A 65 -6.77 -0.19 20.29
C HIS A 65 -5.69 0.83 19.96
N LEU A 66 -5.80 1.46 18.79
CA LEU A 66 -4.92 2.57 18.44
C LEU A 66 -5.19 3.73 19.41
N LEU A 67 -6.42 4.17 19.55
CA LEU A 67 -6.72 5.36 20.36
C LEU A 67 -6.57 5.16 21.88
N ASN A 68 -6.69 3.94 22.40
CA ASN A 68 -6.66 3.65 23.84
C ASN A 68 -5.31 3.12 24.36
N SER A 69 -4.20 3.29 23.62
CA SER A 69 -2.89 2.77 24.05
C SER A 69 -2.48 3.34 25.44
N PRO A 70 -2.11 2.49 26.43
CA PRO A 70 -2.10 2.80 27.86
C PRO A 70 -0.94 3.70 28.36
N SER A 71 -0.30 4.48 27.50
CA SER A 71 0.80 5.38 27.89
C SER A 71 0.36 6.60 28.72
N SER A 72 -0.94 6.82 28.93
CA SER A 72 -1.48 8.01 29.60
C SER A 72 -2.08 7.66 30.97
N SER A 73 -1.27 7.84 32.01
CA SER A 73 -1.71 7.84 33.41
C SER A 73 -2.17 9.23 33.89
N SER A 74 -2.50 10.12 32.96
CA SER A 74 -3.00 11.47 33.25
C SER A 74 -4.31 11.73 32.51
N SER A 75 -5.28 12.25 33.25
CA SER A 75 -6.66 12.56 32.90
C SER A 75 -6.85 13.71 31.89
N SER A 76 -5.95 13.84 30.91
CA SER A 76 -6.15 14.68 29.71
C SER A 76 -6.56 13.83 28.52
N SER A 77 -7.34 14.41 27.61
CA SER A 77 -8.08 13.80 26.50
C SER A 77 -7.40 12.63 25.77
N PHE A 78 -8.17 11.55 25.57
CA PHE A 78 -7.77 10.27 24.96
C PHE A 78 -7.01 10.37 23.61
N ASP A 79 -7.29 11.37 22.77
CA ASP A 79 -6.67 11.51 21.43
C ASP A 79 -5.19 11.98 21.46
N GLU A 80 -4.70 12.53 22.57
CA GLU A 80 -3.37 13.14 22.66
C GLU A 80 -2.23 12.11 22.73
N SER A 81 -2.52 10.88 23.18
CA SER A 81 -1.50 9.84 23.44
C SER A 81 -0.78 9.36 22.17
N LEU A 82 -1.51 9.15 21.08
CA LEU A 82 -0.92 8.61 19.85
C LEU A 82 -0.19 9.69 19.05
N ALA A 83 -0.78 10.88 18.96
CA ALA A 83 -0.16 12.05 18.33
C ALA A 83 1.08 12.54 19.08
N SER A 84 1.15 12.31 20.39
CA SER A 84 2.34 12.62 21.21
C SER A 84 3.41 11.52 21.18
N SER A 85 3.10 10.33 20.64
CA SER A 85 4.03 9.19 20.61
C SER A 85 4.65 8.94 19.23
N TYR A 86 4.05 9.45 18.16
CA TYR A 86 4.46 9.19 16.78
C TYR A 86 4.47 10.45 15.94
N SER A 87 5.33 10.51 14.93
CA SER A 87 5.36 11.64 13.97
C SER A 87 4.49 11.42 12.74
N ALA A 88 4.12 10.17 12.45
CA ALA A 88 3.19 9.82 11.37
C ALA A 88 2.66 8.39 11.56
N ILE A 89 1.63 8.03 10.80
CA ILE A 89 1.03 6.69 10.79
C ILE A 89 0.93 6.17 9.35
N LEU A 90 1.43 4.95 9.13
CA LEU A 90 1.29 4.21 7.88
C LEU A 90 0.31 3.05 8.07
N ILE A 91 -0.79 3.03 7.30
CA ILE A 91 -1.74 1.91 7.27
C ILE A 91 -1.28 0.88 6.22
N ALA A 92 -0.76 -0.24 6.68
CA ALA A 92 -0.17 -1.30 5.86
C ALA A 92 -1.21 -2.33 5.39
N CYS A 93 -2.30 -1.86 4.79
CA CYS A 93 -3.26 -2.68 4.05
C CYS A 93 -3.48 -2.05 2.68
N TYR A 94 -3.30 -2.82 1.61
CA TYR A 94 -3.48 -2.32 0.26
C TYR A 94 -4.97 -2.32 -0.11
N SER A 95 -5.67 -1.29 0.36
CA SER A 95 -7.09 -1.06 0.11
C SER A 95 -7.42 0.41 0.38
N VAL A 96 -8.64 0.82 0.06
CA VAL A 96 -9.21 2.09 0.54
C VAL A 96 -9.60 1.94 2.02
N HIS A 97 -8.60 1.76 2.90
CA HIS A 97 -8.84 1.29 4.26
C HIS A 97 -9.44 2.42 5.14
N PRO A 98 -10.60 2.21 5.81
CA PRO A 98 -11.29 3.27 6.56
C PRO A 98 -10.46 3.91 7.68
N LEU A 99 -9.44 3.21 8.22
CA LEU A 99 -8.52 3.79 9.21
C LEU A 99 -7.80 5.03 8.70
N VAL A 100 -7.50 5.15 7.40
CA VAL A 100 -6.79 6.31 6.85
C VAL A 100 -7.58 7.61 7.08
N PRO A 101 -8.82 7.77 6.58
CA PRO A 101 -9.60 8.98 6.83
C PRO A 101 -10.00 9.14 8.31
N LEU A 102 -10.32 8.04 9.02
CA LEU A 102 -10.73 8.11 10.42
C LEU A 102 -9.62 8.65 11.34
N LEU A 103 -8.39 8.15 11.19
CA LEU A 103 -7.24 8.62 11.98
C LEU A 103 -6.78 10.00 11.52
N SER A 104 -6.81 10.29 10.21
CA SER A 104 -6.49 11.63 9.69
C SER A 104 -7.39 12.71 10.30
N ALA A 105 -8.70 12.44 10.40
CA ALA A 105 -9.66 13.38 10.96
C ALA A 105 -9.50 13.57 12.48
N ARG A 106 -9.19 12.51 13.22
CA ARG A 106 -9.05 12.56 14.68
C ARG A 106 -7.71 13.10 15.17
N LEU A 107 -6.63 12.83 14.44
CA LEU A 107 -5.27 13.12 14.87
C LEU A 107 -4.65 14.32 14.16
N ALA A 108 -5.45 15.10 13.43
CA ALA A 108 -4.97 16.28 12.72
C ALA A 108 -4.18 17.21 13.68
N PRO A 109 -2.98 17.67 13.29
CA PRO A 109 -2.41 17.64 11.94
C PRO A 109 -1.56 16.39 11.61
N LEU A 110 -1.45 15.38 12.46
CA LEU A 110 -0.57 14.21 12.27
C LEU A 110 -0.74 13.56 10.87
N PRO A 111 0.35 13.37 10.08
CA PRO A 111 0.27 12.66 8.81
C PRO A 111 -0.20 11.22 8.98
N VAL A 112 -1.23 10.83 8.24
CA VAL A 112 -1.66 9.44 8.08
C VAL A 112 -1.73 9.13 6.60
N LEU A 113 -1.19 7.99 6.18
CA LEU A 113 -1.20 7.55 4.79
C LEU A 113 -1.41 6.04 4.74
N GLY A 114 -2.16 5.54 3.76
CA GLY A 114 -2.24 4.11 3.45
C GLY A 114 -1.26 3.73 2.35
N ILE A 115 -0.87 2.45 2.31
CA ILE A 115 0.05 1.95 1.27
C ILE A 115 -0.58 1.97 -0.13
N PHE A 116 -1.92 1.97 -0.21
CA PHE A 116 -2.66 2.15 -1.45
C PHE A 116 -2.40 3.55 -2.03
N GLU A 117 -2.72 4.60 -1.28
CA GLU A 117 -2.54 5.99 -1.69
C GLU A 117 -1.07 6.30 -1.96
N ALA A 118 -0.18 5.81 -1.10
CA ALA A 118 1.27 5.98 -1.26
C ALA A 118 1.79 5.42 -2.58
N SER A 119 1.35 4.21 -2.96
CA SER A 119 1.77 3.59 -4.21
C SER A 119 1.30 4.37 -5.44
N ILE A 120 0.10 4.95 -5.38
CA ILE A 120 -0.45 5.78 -6.46
C ILE A 120 0.36 7.06 -6.59
N LEU A 121 0.61 7.77 -5.48
CA LEU A 121 1.41 9.00 -5.46
C LEU A 121 2.82 8.79 -6.02
N ALA A 122 3.51 7.72 -5.55
CA ALA A 122 4.83 7.37 -6.05
C ALA A 122 4.79 7.02 -7.54
N SER A 123 3.79 6.25 -7.98
CA SER A 123 3.62 5.90 -9.39
C SER A 123 3.40 7.11 -10.27
N LEU A 124 2.54 8.06 -9.85
CA LEU A 124 2.30 9.30 -10.58
C LEU A 124 3.56 10.14 -10.76
N ALA A 125 4.44 10.18 -9.76
CA ALA A 125 5.72 10.88 -9.83
C ALA A 125 6.71 10.25 -10.83
N LEU A 126 6.51 8.98 -11.19
CA LEU A 126 7.33 8.25 -12.16
C LEU A 126 6.85 8.42 -13.62
N LEU A 127 5.61 8.90 -13.83
CA LEU A 127 5.06 9.13 -15.18
C LEU A 127 5.54 10.47 -15.72
N ARG A 128 6.55 10.44 -16.60
CA ARG A 128 7.26 11.63 -17.10
C ARG A 128 6.92 12.00 -18.53
N ALA A 129 6.34 11.08 -19.29
CA ALA A 129 6.03 11.30 -20.70
C ALA A 129 4.53 11.09 -21.01
N PRO A 130 4.01 11.73 -22.07
CA PRO A 130 2.64 11.52 -22.52
C PRO A 130 2.36 10.03 -22.79
N GLY A 131 1.17 9.59 -22.39
CA GLY A 131 0.73 8.20 -22.56
C GLY A 131 1.33 7.21 -21.56
N GLU A 132 2.23 7.63 -20.66
CA GLU A 132 2.69 6.76 -19.57
C GLU A 132 1.59 6.58 -18.52
N LYS A 133 1.37 5.33 -18.14
CA LYS A 133 0.35 4.91 -17.18
C LYS A 133 0.96 4.10 -16.04
N PHE A 134 0.32 4.14 -14.88
CA PHE A 134 0.55 3.15 -13.83
C PHE A 134 -0.61 2.16 -13.79
N GLY A 135 -0.38 1.00 -13.18
CA GLY A 135 -1.45 0.05 -12.90
C GLY A 135 -1.16 -0.76 -11.65
N ILE A 136 -2.12 -1.56 -11.21
CA ILE A 136 -2.02 -2.33 -9.97
C ILE A 136 -2.08 -3.81 -10.31
N VAL A 137 -1.17 -4.61 -9.74
CA VAL A 137 -1.30 -6.07 -9.72
C VAL A 137 -1.61 -6.51 -8.31
N THR A 138 -2.75 -7.17 -8.09
CA THR A 138 -3.22 -7.60 -6.77
C THR A 138 -3.59 -9.08 -6.75
N THR A 139 -4.14 -9.55 -5.63
CA THR A 139 -4.43 -10.95 -5.34
C THR A 139 -5.80 -11.36 -5.90
N GLY A 140 -6.86 -11.25 -5.09
CA GLY A 140 -8.18 -11.81 -5.40
C GLY A 140 -8.99 -10.98 -6.38
N ALA A 141 -9.89 -11.63 -7.13
CA ALA A 141 -10.69 -11.01 -8.19
C ALA A 141 -11.56 -9.83 -7.70
N VAL A 142 -12.07 -9.91 -6.46
CA VAL A 142 -12.91 -8.86 -5.85
C VAL A 142 -12.20 -7.51 -5.75
N TRP A 143 -10.86 -7.51 -5.69
CA TRP A 143 -10.08 -6.27 -5.60
C TRP A 143 -10.01 -5.49 -6.91
N GLU A 144 -10.33 -6.11 -8.05
CA GLU A 144 -10.24 -5.44 -9.35
C GLU A 144 -11.16 -4.22 -9.43
N SER A 145 -12.45 -4.40 -9.09
CA SER A 145 -13.41 -3.29 -9.05
C SER A 145 -13.13 -2.36 -7.87
N ILE A 146 -12.94 -2.90 -6.67
CA ILE A 146 -12.73 -2.11 -5.44
C ILE A 146 -11.55 -1.14 -5.59
N LEU A 147 -10.41 -1.61 -6.12
CA LEU A 147 -9.23 -0.77 -6.27
C LEU A 147 -9.34 0.15 -7.48
N SER A 148 -10.06 -0.24 -8.54
CA SER A 148 -10.31 0.65 -9.69
C SER A 148 -11.17 1.85 -9.29
N ASP A 149 -12.24 1.60 -8.53
CA ASP A 149 -13.11 2.65 -7.99
C ASP A 149 -12.33 3.51 -6.98
N GLY A 150 -11.53 2.88 -6.10
CA GLY A 150 -10.66 3.58 -5.17
C GLY A 150 -9.65 4.51 -5.84
N VAL A 151 -9.06 4.13 -6.97
CA VAL A 151 -8.15 5.00 -7.73
C VAL A 151 -8.92 6.16 -8.35
N THR A 152 -10.11 5.90 -8.88
CA THR A 152 -10.99 6.93 -9.47
C THR A 152 -11.33 8.00 -8.42
N ASP A 153 -11.78 7.57 -7.25
CA ASP A 153 -12.11 8.45 -6.13
C ASP A 153 -10.88 9.21 -5.63
N PHE A 154 -9.75 8.52 -5.40
CA PHE A 154 -8.52 9.14 -4.90
C PHE A 154 -7.95 10.20 -5.84
N LEU A 155 -8.07 10.00 -7.16
CA LEU A 155 -7.64 10.95 -8.18
C LEU A 155 -8.67 12.02 -8.51
N GLY A 156 -9.87 11.97 -7.91
CA GLY A 156 -10.96 12.90 -8.18
C GLY A 156 -11.46 12.83 -9.63
N ILE A 157 -11.49 11.63 -10.21
CA ILE A 157 -11.97 11.39 -11.58
C ILE A 157 -13.50 11.31 -11.56
N GLU A 158 -14.16 12.02 -12.47
CA GLU A 158 -15.61 12.00 -12.56
C GLU A 158 -16.15 10.62 -12.97
N VAL A 159 -17.31 10.26 -12.41
CA VAL A 159 -17.99 8.99 -12.71
C VAL A 159 -18.20 8.85 -14.22
N GLY A 160 -17.74 7.72 -14.78
CA GLY A 160 -17.85 7.43 -16.22
C GLY A 160 -16.68 7.94 -17.07
N GLN A 161 -15.73 8.68 -16.49
CA GLN A 161 -14.48 9.05 -17.17
C GLN A 161 -13.37 8.03 -16.90
N LYS A 162 -12.49 7.84 -17.90
CA LYS A 162 -11.27 7.04 -17.75
C LYS A 162 -10.09 7.96 -17.40
N SER A 163 -9.23 7.49 -16.51
CA SER A 163 -7.93 8.14 -16.26
C SER A 163 -7.02 8.01 -17.48
N SER A 164 -6.35 9.11 -17.85
CA SER A 164 -5.25 9.05 -18.83
C SER A 164 -3.97 8.45 -18.23
N LYS A 165 -3.85 8.39 -16.90
CA LYS A 165 -2.66 7.93 -16.17
C LYS A 165 -2.80 6.55 -15.54
N PHE A 166 -4.00 5.99 -15.46
CA PHE A 166 -4.23 4.67 -14.88
C PHE A 166 -4.55 3.66 -16.00
N ALA A 167 -3.87 2.51 -15.96
CA ALA A 167 -4.06 1.40 -16.88
C ALA A 167 -5.11 0.39 -16.38
N GLY A 168 -5.41 0.38 -15.08
CA GLY A 168 -6.34 -0.54 -14.46
C GLY A 168 -5.70 -1.43 -13.39
N VAL A 169 -6.48 -2.41 -12.95
CA VAL A 169 -6.09 -3.42 -11.96
C VAL A 169 -6.11 -4.79 -12.63
N GLN A 170 -5.10 -5.61 -12.35
CA GLN A 170 -5.07 -7.01 -12.76
C GLN A 170 -4.82 -7.91 -11.55
N THR A 171 -5.43 -9.08 -11.55
CA THR A 171 -5.43 -9.97 -10.38
C THR A 171 -4.68 -11.27 -10.68
N THR A 172 -4.04 -11.86 -9.67
CA THR A 172 -3.47 -13.23 -9.79
C THR A 172 -4.56 -14.29 -9.70
N GLY A 173 -5.75 -13.93 -9.19
CA GLY A 173 -6.84 -14.84 -8.91
C GLY A 173 -6.61 -15.73 -7.69
N LEU A 174 -5.56 -15.46 -6.90
CA LEU A 174 -5.33 -16.06 -5.58
C LEU A 174 -5.81 -15.07 -4.53
N ASN A 175 -6.43 -15.52 -3.43
CA ASN A 175 -6.67 -14.62 -2.28
C ASN A 175 -5.37 -14.41 -1.46
N ALA A 176 -5.41 -13.52 -0.46
CA ALA A 176 -4.21 -13.16 0.31
C ALA A 176 -3.64 -14.34 1.13
N VAL A 177 -4.49 -15.27 1.58
CA VAL A 177 -4.05 -16.48 2.30
C VAL A 177 -3.40 -17.46 1.33
N GLU A 178 -4.03 -17.68 0.17
CA GLU A 178 -3.52 -18.56 -0.89
C GLU A 178 -2.17 -18.10 -1.41
N LEU A 179 -1.88 -16.80 -1.44
CA LEU A 179 -0.58 -16.27 -1.83
C LEU A 179 0.56 -16.85 -0.98
N HIS A 180 0.30 -17.17 0.30
CA HIS A 180 1.30 -17.73 1.22
C HIS A 180 1.33 -19.26 1.24
N SER A 181 0.25 -19.94 0.86
CA SER A 181 0.18 -21.41 0.86
C SER A 181 0.41 -22.04 -0.52
N THR A 182 0.29 -21.26 -1.59
CA THR A 182 0.51 -21.71 -2.98
C THR A 182 2.01 -21.83 -3.26
N PRO A 183 2.46 -22.86 -4.01
CA PRO A 183 3.86 -22.95 -4.41
C PRO A 183 4.34 -21.68 -5.11
N GLU A 184 5.54 -21.21 -4.74
CA GLU A 184 6.14 -19.97 -5.24
C GLU A 184 6.21 -19.91 -6.77
N THR A 185 6.44 -21.06 -7.41
CA THR A 185 6.44 -21.20 -8.88
C THR A 185 5.10 -20.82 -9.50
N GLU A 186 3.99 -21.22 -8.89
CA GLU A 186 2.64 -20.92 -9.37
C GLU A 186 2.24 -19.48 -9.06
N VAL A 187 2.61 -18.96 -7.88
CA VAL A 187 2.43 -17.53 -7.55
C VAL A 187 3.17 -16.65 -8.55
N THR A 188 4.43 -16.97 -8.82
CA THR A 188 5.28 -16.28 -9.80
C THR A 188 4.66 -16.31 -11.20
N ARG A 189 4.19 -17.49 -11.64
CA ARG A 189 3.53 -17.64 -12.94
C ARG A 189 2.29 -16.74 -13.06
N ARG A 190 1.42 -16.74 -12.05
CA ARG A 190 0.20 -15.91 -12.04
C ARG A 190 0.48 -14.42 -11.97
N LEU A 191 1.51 -14.00 -11.23
CA LEU A 191 1.96 -12.60 -11.20
C LEU A 191 2.46 -12.14 -12.57
N LYS A 192 3.25 -12.98 -13.25
CA LYS A 192 3.72 -12.70 -14.61
C LYS A 192 2.54 -12.57 -15.57
N ASP A 193 1.56 -13.48 -15.49
CA ASP A 193 0.36 -13.40 -16.33
C ASP A 193 -0.46 -12.13 -16.05
N ALA A 194 -0.60 -11.74 -14.77
CA ALA A 194 -1.33 -10.54 -14.38
C ALA A 194 -0.66 -9.26 -14.90
N VAL A 195 0.66 -9.13 -14.75
CA VAL A 195 1.37 -7.95 -15.27
C VAL A 195 1.36 -7.90 -16.81
N LYS A 196 1.44 -9.05 -17.49
CA LYS A 196 1.29 -9.13 -18.95
C LYS A 196 -0.05 -8.61 -19.42
N ARG A 197 -1.15 -9.01 -18.77
CA ARG A 197 -2.48 -8.48 -19.06
C ARG A 197 -2.55 -6.98 -18.82
N LEU A 198 -1.94 -6.49 -17.74
CA LEU A 198 -1.93 -5.07 -17.41
C LEU A 198 -1.17 -4.23 -18.46
N ILE A 199 -0.06 -4.77 -18.97
CA ILE A 199 0.72 -4.17 -20.05
C ILE A 199 -0.12 -4.07 -21.33
N ARG A 200 -0.77 -5.17 -21.74
CA ARG A 200 -1.63 -5.21 -22.93
C ARG A 200 -2.79 -4.24 -22.80
N GLN A 201 -3.46 -4.20 -21.64
CA GLN A 201 -4.53 -3.26 -21.35
C GLN A 201 -4.06 -1.80 -21.48
N ALA A 202 -2.86 -1.47 -20.98
CA ALA A 202 -2.30 -0.13 -21.15
C ALA A 202 -2.07 0.23 -22.63
N GLN A 203 -1.62 -0.73 -23.44
CA GLN A 203 -1.39 -0.55 -24.88
C GLN A 203 -2.71 -0.41 -25.67
N GLU A 204 -3.71 -1.23 -25.34
CA GLU A 204 -5.06 -1.18 -25.93
C GLU A 204 -5.75 0.15 -25.65
N ASP A 205 -5.55 0.73 -24.46
CA ASP A 205 -5.99 2.08 -24.10
C ASP A 205 -5.12 3.21 -24.70
N GLY A 206 -4.23 2.90 -25.66
CA GLY A 206 -3.38 3.87 -26.37
C GLY A 206 -2.23 4.45 -25.54
N GLY A 207 -1.89 3.81 -24.42
CA GLY A 207 -0.79 4.22 -23.53
C GLY A 207 0.32 3.18 -23.46
N ARG A 208 1.19 3.33 -22.45
CA ARG A 208 2.19 2.34 -22.09
C ARG A 208 2.35 2.27 -20.58
N LEU A 209 2.53 1.06 -20.06
CA LEU A 209 2.74 0.86 -18.64
C LEU A 209 4.14 1.33 -18.27
N ARG A 210 4.23 2.27 -17.32
CA ARG A 210 5.47 2.81 -16.78
C ARG A 210 5.66 2.52 -15.29
N ALA A 211 4.60 2.21 -14.55
CA ALA A 211 4.71 1.79 -13.16
C ALA A 211 3.68 0.71 -12.81
N VAL A 212 4.04 -0.22 -11.93
CA VAL A 212 3.20 -1.28 -11.41
C VAL A 212 3.23 -1.21 -9.89
N CYS A 213 2.09 -0.96 -9.27
CA CYS A 213 1.94 -1.08 -7.83
C CYS A 213 1.75 -2.55 -7.44
N LEU A 214 2.46 -2.98 -6.39
CA LEU A 214 2.21 -4.26 -5.73
C LEU A 214 1.00 -4.13 -4.81
N GLY A 215 -0.11 -4.70 -5.24
CA GLY A 215 -1.45 -4.49 -4.70
C GLY A 215 -1.80 -5.29 -3.44
N CYS A 216 -0.81 -5.67 -2.64
CA CYS A 216 -0.98 -6.37 -1.37
C CYS A 216 0.26 -6.20 -0.50
N ALA A 217 0.09 -6.01 0.82
CA ALA A 217 1.20 -5.94 1.75
C ALA A 217 2.05 -7.22 1.78
N GLY A 218 1.43 -8.39 1.52
CA GLY A 218 2.13 -9.67 1.41
C GLY A 218 2.88 -9.87 0.08
N MET A 219 2.84 -8.90 -0.84
CA MET A 219 3.55 -8.98 -2.12
C MET A 219 4.97 -8.40 -2.10
N VAL A 220 5.47 -8.00 -0.93
CA VAL A 220 6.88 -7.62 -0.76
C VAL A 220 7.78 -8.78 -1.21
N GLY A 221 8.75 -8.48 -2.09
CA GLY A 221 9.72 -9.46 -2.58
C GLY A 221 9.34 -10.11 -3.91
N PHE A 222 8.13 -9.88 -4.43
CA PHE A 222 7.74 -10.33 -5.77
C PHE A 222 8.17 -9.38 -6.90
N ASP A 223 9.03 -8.40 -6.60
CA ASP A 223 9.59 -7.45 -7.55
C ASP A 223 10.24 -8.16 -8.74
N GLU A 224 10.98 -9.25 -8.50
CA GLU A 224 11.64 -10.02 -9.55
C GLU A 224 10.64 -10.75 -10.45
N ALA A 225 9.57 -11.32 -9.88
CA ALA A 225 8.52 -11.98 -10.64
C ALA A 225 7.79 -11.00 -11.57
N VAL A 226 7.42 -9.82 -11.05
CA VAL A 226 6.79 -8.76 -11.84
C VAL A 226 7.76 -8.24 -12.92
N ARG A 227 9.03 -8.03 -12.57
CA ARG A 227 10.08 -7.62 -13.52
C ARG A 227 10.22 -8.61 -14.66
N ALA A 228 10.28 -9.91 -14.35
CA ALA A 228 10.39 -10.96 -15.35
C ALA A 228 9.17 -10.97 -16.28
N GLY A 229 7.96 -10.78 -15.74
CA GLY A 229 6.74 -10.65 -16.54
C GLY A 229 6.80 -9.45 -17.51
N CYS A 230 7.28 -8.30 -17.05
CA CYS A 230 7.49 -7.12 -17.89
C CYS A 230 8.50 -7.36 -19.01
N VAL A 231 9.64 -8.00 -18.70
CA VAL A 231 10.69 -8.32 -19.68
C VAL A 231 10.19 -9.32 -20.73
N GLU A 232 9.40 -10.32 -20.33
CA GLU A 232 8.84 -11.28 -21.27
C GLU A 232 7.83 -10.67 -22.25
N GLU A 233 7.06 -9.66 -21.82
CA GLU A 233 6.05 -9.01 -22.66
C GLU A 233 6.61 -7.89 -23.54
N LEU A 234 7.53 -7.09 -22.99
CA LEU A 234 8.03 -5.86 -23.62
C LEU A 234 9.47 -5.98 -24.15
N GLY A 235 10.15 -7.08 -23.85
CA GLY A 235 11.59 -7.24 -24.08
C GLY A 235 12.45 -6.59 -22.99
N GLU A 236 13.75 -6.87 -23.03
CA GLU A 236 14.71 -6.47 -21.99
C GLU A 236 14.74 -4.96 -21.72
N ALA A 237 14.81 -4.16 -22.78
CA ALA A 237 15.00 -2.71 -22.68
C ALA A 237 13.76 -2.00 -22.14
N GLU A 238 12.58 -2.29 -22.67
CA GLU A 238 11.32 -1.68 -22.22
C GLU A 238 10.85 -2.29 -20.90
N GLY A 239 10.95 -3.60 -20.74
CA GLY A 239 10.52 -4.32 -19.56
C GLY A 239 11.27 -3.88 -18.30
N ARG A 240 12.55 -3.49 -18.41
CA ARG A 240 13.32 -2.90 -17.30
C ARG A 240 12.97 -1.46 -16.98
N ARG A 241 12.32 -0.73 -17.89
CA ARG A 241 11.88 0.67 -17.65
C ARG A 241 10.59 0.76 -16.84
N VAL A 242 9.87 -0.34 -16.66
CA VAL A 242 8.63 -0.36 -15.86
C VAL A 242 8.97 -0.23 -14.37
N GLU A 243 8.50 0.82 -13.74
CA GLU A 243 8.48 1.07 -12.30
C GLU A 243 7.89 -0.11 -11.53
N ILE A 244 8.54 -0.70 -10.52
CA ILE A 244 7.84 -1.56 -9.56
C ILE A 244 7.76 -0.81 -8.25
N VAL A 245 6.53 -0.56 -7.80
CA VAL A 245 6.24 0.30 -6.67
C VAL A 245 5.68 -0.55 -5.54
N ASP A 246 6.49 -0.71 -4.50
CA ASP A 246 6.09 -1.28 -3.22
C ASP A 246 5.44 -0.17 -2.37
N GLY A 247 4.14 -0.32 -2.09
CA GLY A 247 3.38 0.66 -1.32
C GLY A 247 3.87 0.85 0.12
N VAL A 248 4.48 -0.18 0.73
CA VAL A 248 5.02 -0.11 2.09
C VAL A 248 6.25 0.79 2.11
N LYS A 249 7.20 0.55 1.19
CA LYS A 249 8.42 1.36 1.04
C LYS A 249 8.09 2.79 0.63
N ALA A 250 7.21 2.95 -0.37
CA ALA A 250 6.76 4.27 -0.82
C ALA A 250 6.06 5.05 0.30
N GLY A 251 5.16 4.40 1.05
CA GLY A 251 4.43 5.03 2.14
C GLY A 251 5.33 5.49 3.27
N TYR A 252 6.30 4.66 3.67
CA TYR A 252 7.26 5.03 4.70
C TYR A 252 8.10 6.26 4.29
N VAL A 253 8.68 6.26 3.08
CA VAL A 253 9.53 7.36 2.59
C VAL A 253 8.73 8.66 2.41
N LEU A 254 7.50 8.57 1.91
CA LEU A 254 6.63 9.75 1.77
C LEU A 254 6.30 10.35 3.15
N LEU A 255 5.95 9.52 4.13
CA LEU A 255 5.69 9.99 5.49
C LEU A 255 6.94 10.56 6.16
N GLU A 256 8.11 9.93 5.99
CA GLU A 256 9.39 10.49 6.46
C GLU A 256 9.64 11.88 5.87
N GLY A 257 9.42 12.03 4.56
CA GLY A 257 9.49 13.34 3.89
C GLY A 257 8.50 14.36 4.47
N MET A 258 7.25 13.96 4.72
CA MET A 258 6.23 14.82 5.31
C MET A 258 6.57 15.25 6.73
N VAL A 259 7.13 14.34 7.55
CA VAL A 259 7.60 14.64 8.92
C VAL A 259 8.74 15.65 8.86
N ARG A 260 9.73 15.42 8.01
CA ARG A 260 10.90 16.31 7.87
C ARG A 260 10.55 17.68 7.31
N ALA A 261 9.59 17.76 6.38
CA ALA A 261 9.13 19.03 5.82
C ALA A 261 8.35 19.90 6.82
N ARG A 262 7.96 19.34 7.97
CA ARG A 262 7.25 20.03 9.06
C ARG A 262 8.14 20.34 10.26
N ALA A 263 9.34 19.78 10.30
CA ALA A 263 10.28 19.89 11.42
C ALA A 263 11.05 21.22 11.42
#